data_AF-A0A8H6XQG9-F1
#
_entry.id   AF-A0A8H6XQG9-F1
#
_cell.length_a   1.000
_cell.length_b   1.000
_cell.length_c   1.000
_cell.angle_alpha   90.00
_cell.angle_beta   90.00
_cell.angle_gamma   90.00
#
_symmetry.space_group_name_H-M   'P 1'
#
loop_
_entity.id
_entity.type
_entity.pdbx_description
1 polymer ?
#
loop_
_entity_poly.entity_id
_entity_poly.type
_entity_poly.pdbx_seq_one_letter_code
_entity_poly.pdbx_strand_id
1 'polypeptide(L)'
;MVFFRHLISPSKSVIPAHTNFAALKHLSVRIIIAFSVVSSLHEVAQSTLLCLRSSSITPRTCAHLIFRQYRLVVLAGFSNPSLLRLAAWLADAVQALKAERRAVKLWTKKTLGVMEGLQFSTCTESLIYRQ
;
A
#
# COMPACT_ATOMS: atom_id res chain seq x y z
N MET A 1 6.86 3.73 -31.03
CA MET A 1 6.26 2.89 -29.98
C MET A 1 7.25 2.80 -28.82
N VAL A 2 7.09 3.65 -27.79
CA VAL A 2 8.00 3.69 -26.63
C VAL A 2 7.54 2.63 -25.64
N PHE A 3 8.31 1.54 -25.49
CA PHE A 3 8.06 0.55 -24.45
C PHE A 3 8.49 1.14 -23.10
N PHE A 4 7.54 1.58 -22.26
CA PHE A 4 7.83 1.84 -20.86
C PHE A 4 8.12 0.50 -20.16
N ARG A 5 9.40 0.21 -19.93
CA ARG A 5 9.82 -0.98 -19.15
C ARG A 5 9.79 -0.64 -17.66
N HIS A 6 9.03 -1.42 -16.89
CA HIS A 6 9.11 -1.38 -15.43
C HIS A 6 10.30 -2.23 -14.97
N LEU A 7 11.46 -1.60 -14.77
CA LEU A 7 12.74 -2.27 -14.55
C LEU A 7 13.04 -2.63 -13.08
N ILE A 8 12.26 -2.07 -12.14
CA ILE A 8 12.51 -2.20 -10.71
C ILE A 8 11.58 -3.27 -10.15
N SER A 9 12.14 -4.33 -9.58
CA SER A 9 11.33 -5.37 -8.93
C SER A 9 10.74 -4.87 -7.60
N PRO A 10 9.54 -5.34 -7.20
CA PRO A 10 8.88 -4.93 -5.94
C PRO A 10 9.62 -5.38 -4.67
N SER A 11 10.65 -6.22 -4.80
CA SER A 11 11.44 -6.71 -3.68
C SER A 11 12.14 -5.59 -2.91
N LYS A 12 12.13 -5.70 -1.58
CA LYS A 12 12.74 -4.74 -0.65
C LYS A 12 14.23 -4.47 -0.90
N SER A 13 14.96 -5.47 -1.41
CA SER A 13 16.38 -5.32 -1.79
C SER A 13 16.60 -4.34 -2.95
N VAL A 14 15.59 -4.16 -3.80
CA VAL A 14 15.70 -3.41 -5.05
C VAL A 14 15.06 -2.02 -4.94
N ILE A 15 14.01 -1.86 -4.11
CA ILE A 15 13.36 -0.57 -3.91
C ILE A 15 13.94 0.16 -2.70
N PRO A 16 14.67 1.30 -2.89
CA PRO A 16 15.20 2.08 -1.79
C PRO A 16 14.10 2.98 -1.18
N ALA A 17 13.11 2.37 -0.52
CA ALA A 17 11.96 3.08 0.02
C ALA A 17 12.38 4.23 0.98
N HIS A 18 13.39 4.01 1.83
CA HIS A 18 13.91 5.03 2.74
C HIS A 18 14.46 6.25 2.00
N THR A 19 15.26 6.03 0.95
CA THR A 19 15.82 7.12 0.14
C THR A 19 14.73 7.88 -0.59
N ASN A 20 13.72 7.18 -1.13
CA ASN A 20 12.58 7.81 -1.78
C ASN A 20 11.80 8.70 -0.81
N PHE A 21 11.50 8.20 0.40
CA PHE A 21 10.81 9.00 1.41
C PHE A 21 11.67 10.17 1.92
N ALA A 22 12.98 9.99 2.06
CA ALA A 22 13.89 11.05 2.44
C ALA A 22 13.96 12.15 1.36
N ALA A 23 14.03 11.77 0.08
CA ALA A 23 14.01 12.70 -1.04
C ALA A 23 12.69 13.48 -1.11
N LEU A 24 11.55 12.83 -0.92
CA LEU A 24 10.25 13.51 -0.88
C LEU A 24 10.17 14.48 0.31
N LYS A 25 10.68 14.10 1.48
CA LYS A 25 10.77 15.01 2.64
C LYS A 25 11.67 16.20 2.36
N HIS A 26 12.81 15.99 1.70
CA HIS A 26 13.74 17.05 1.30
C HIS A 26 13.07 18.06 0.36
N LEU A 27 12.21 17.57 -0.56
CA LEU A 27 11.36 18.39 -1.44
C LEU A 27 10.16 19.03 -0.71
N SER A 28 10.08 18.91 0.62
CA SER A 28 8.99 19.46 1.45
C SER A 28 7.60 18.88 1.17
N VAL A 29 7.51 17.70 0.56
CA VAL A 29 6.23 17.00 0.33
C VAL A 29 5.54 16.70 1.66
N ARG A 30 4.28 17.11 1.79
CA ARG A 30 3.47 16.93 3.01
C ARG A 30 2.56 15.71 2.96
N ILE A 31 2.08 15.35 1.77
CA ILE A 31 1.12 14.28 1.56
C ILE A 31 1.63 13.41 0.41
N ILE A 32 1.60 12.09 0.61
CA ILE A 32 1.97 11.10 -0.39
C ILE A 32 0.73 10.25 -0.66
N ILE A 33 0.30 10.20 -1.92
CA ILE A 33 -0.72 9.27 -2.40
C ILE A 33 -0.01 8.24 -3.27
N ALA A 34 -0.10 6.97 -2.88
CA ALA A 34 0.52 5.86 -3.59
C ALA A 34 -0.56 4.94 -4.16
N PHE A 35 -0.33 4.46 -5.39
CA PHE A 35 -1.19 3.51 -6.07
C PHE A 35 -0.45 2.18 -6.18
N SER A 36 -1.11 1.10 -5.76
CA SER A 36 -0.61 -0.26 -5.92
C SER A 36 -1.67 -1.13 -6.59
N VAL A 37 -1.21 -2.06 -7.42
CA VAL A 37 -2.05 -3.11 -7.97
C VAL A 37 -2.06 -4.27 -7.00
N VAL A 38 -3.25 -4.73 -6.63
CA VAL A 38 -3.44 -5.82 -5.66
C VAL A 38 -4.44 -6.83 -6.23
N SER A 39 -4.24 -8.10 -5.87
CA SER A 39 -5.23 -9.15 -6.10
C SER A 39 -6.18 -9.22 -4.91
N SER A 40 -7.46 -9.52 -5.17
CA SER A 40 -8.43 -9.74 -4.10
C SER A 40 -8.34 -11.16 -3.57
N LEU A 41 -8.25 -11.30 -2.25
CA LEU A 41 -8.40 -12.60 -1.58
C LEU A 41 -9.86 -12.95 -1.29
N HIS A 42 -10.79 -11.99 -1.33
CA HIS A 42 -12.22 -12.23 -1.13
C HIS A 42 -13.01 -12.12 -2.43
N GLU A 43 -13.89 -13.07 -2.65
CA GLU A 43 -14.75 -13.19 -3.85
C GLU A 43 -15.68 -11.98 -4.03
N VAL A 44 -16.11 -11.35 -2.93
CA VAL A 44 -17.03 -10.20 -2.95
C VAL A 44 -16.37 -8.92 -3.48
N ALA A 45 -15.03 -8.82 -3.38
CA ALA A 45 -14.30 -7.65 -3.84
C ALA A 45 -13.95 -7.81 -5.33
N GLN A 46 -14.95 -7.56 -6.19
CA GLN A 46 -14.72 -7.34 -7.61
C GLN A 46 -13.75 -6.17 -7.83
N SER A 47 -12.82 -6.36 -8.76
CA SER A 47 -11.73 -5.46 -9.11
C SER A 47 -12.25 -4.06 -9.42
N THR A 48 -12.01 -3.06 -8.56
CA THR A 48 -12.20 -1.67 -9.00
C THR A 48 -11.38 -0.63 -8.25
N LEU A 49 -11.59 -0.40 -6.96
CA LEU A 49 -10.71 0.50 -6.21
C LEU A 49 -10.75 0.18 -4.72
N LEU A 50 -9.58 0.07 -4.10
CA LEU A 50 -9.45 -0.23 -2.68
C LEU A 50 -8.79 0.97 -2.00
N CYS A 51 -9.53 1.66 -1.13
CA CYS A 51 -8.97 2.70 -0.26
C CYS A 51 -8.69 2.09 1.11
N LEU A 52 -7.39 1.94 1.41
CA LEU A 52 -6.92 1.29 2.62
C LEU A 52 -7.24 2.15 3.85
N ARG A 53 -8.25 1.70 4.59
CA ARG A 53 -8.50 2.16 5.95
C ARG A 53 -8.12 1.02 6.89
N SER A 54 -6.84 1.01 7.25
CA SER A 54 -6.22 0.29 8.36
C SER A 54 -5.75 -1.14 8.15
N SER A 55 -4.59 -1.36 8.77
CA SER A 55 -3.80 -2.57 8.97
C SER A 55 -3.22 -3.25 7.72
N SER A 56 -1.89 -3.26 7.64
CA SER A 56 -1.17 -4.25 6.85
C SER A 56 -0.82 -5.43 7.76
N ILE A 57 -1.33 -6.63 7.46
CA ILE A 57 -0.86 -7.84 8.14
C ILE A 57 0.53 -8.11 7.60
N THR A 58 1.54 -7.83 8.43
CA THR A 58 2.95 -7.91 8.04
C THR A 58 3.65 -8.86 9.00
N PRO A 59 3.86 -10.15 8.64
CA PRO A 59 4.84 -10.96 9.36
C PRO A 59 6.19 -11.03 8.63
N ARG A 60 6.31 -10.63 7.35
CA ARG A 60 7.52 -10.96 6.57
C ARG A 60 8.36 -9.77 6.08
N THR A 61 7.83 -8.56 5.98
CA THR A 61 8.63 -7.36 5.70
C THR A 61 9.03 -6.63 6.98
N CYS A 62 9.72 -7.32 7.90
CA CYS A 62 10.34 -6.70 9.07
C CYS A 62 11.52 -5.82 8.62
N ALA A 63 11.23 -4.62 8.12
CA ALA A 63 12.19 -3.54 8.15
C ALA A 63 12.22 -3.03 9.58
N HIS A 64 13.25 -3.44 10.33
CA HIS A 64 13.60 -2.69 11.52
C HIS A 64 13.76 -1.21 11.11
N LEU A 65 12.85 -0.36 11.58
CA LEU A 65 12.94 1.11 11.55
C LEU A 65 14.07 1.60 12.48
N ILE A 66 15.18 0.87 12.53
CA ILE A 66 16.40 1.32 13.16
C ILE A 66 17.05 2.21 12.12
N PHE A 67 17.04 3.51 12.37
CA PHE A 67 17.89 4.46 11.70
C PHE A 67 19.35 4.14 12.05
N ARG A 68 19.90 3.09 11.42
CA ARG A 68 21.22 2.51 11.75
C ARG A 68 22.34 3.55 11.68
N GLN A 69 22.19 4.55 10.82
CA GLN A 69 23.13 5.66 10.68
C GLN A 69 23.08 6.66 11.84
N TYR A 70 21.96 6.75 12.56
CA TYR A 70 21.72 7.80 13.57
C TYR A 70 21.75 7.28 15.01
N ARG A 71 22.02 5.97 15.22
CA ARG A 71 22.06 5.30 16.55
C ARG A 71 20.83 5.60 17.42
N LEU A 72 19.67 5.81 16.81
CA LEU A 72 18.44 6.19 17.48
C LEU A 72 17.37 5.11 17.26
N VAL A 73 16.68 4.75 18.33
CA VAL A 73 15.55 3.82 18.31
C VAL A 73 14.26 4.62 18.28
N VAL A 74 13.49 4.51 17.20
CA VAL A 74 12.17 5.14 17.08
C VAL A 74 11.09 4.06 17.25
N LEU A 75 10.23 4.25 18.24
CA LEU A 75 8.98 3.50 18.37
C LEU A 75 7.86 4.33 17.76
N ALA A 76 7.48 4.02 16.52
CA ALA A 76 6.35 4.65 15.86
C ALA A 76 5.08 3.85 16.16
N GLY A 77 4.02 4.53 16.63
CA GLY A 77 2.71 3.91 16.77
C GLY A 77 2.15 3.49 15.41
N PHE A 78 1.73 2.23 15.29
CA PHE A 78 1.22 1.65 14.03
C PHE A 78 -0.27 1.32 14.06
N SER A 79 -1.02 1.86 15.02
CA SER A 79 -2.46 1.58 15.18
C SER A 79 -3.29 2.02 13.98
N ASN A 80 -2.92 3.12 13.33
CA ASN A 80 -3.52 3.60 12.09
C ASN A 80 -2.43 4.14 11.15
N PRO A 81 -1.97 3.33 10.17
CA PRO A 81 -0.84 3.71 9.31
C PRO A 81 -1.21 4.74 8.24
N SER A 82 -2.50 4.99 7.99
CA SER A 82 -2.97 5.96 6.98
C SER A 82 -3.65 7.18 7.60
N LEU A 83 -3.53 8.33 6.93
CA LEU A 83 -4.17 9.57 7.35
C LEU A 83 -5.69 9.48 7.11
N LEU A 84 -6.45 9.26 8.19
CA LEU A 84 -7.91 9.01 8.13
C LEU A 84 -8.69 10.10 7.39
N ARG A 85 -8.30 11.37 7.56
CA ARG A 85 -8.94 12.52 6.87
C ARG A 85 -8.74 12.47 5.36
N LEU A 86 -7.54 12.12 4.91
CA LEU A 86 -7.22 12.01 3.49
C LEU A 86 -7.93 10.81 2.87
N ALA A 87 -8.02 9.69 3.58
CA ALA A 87 -8.76 8.51 3.13
C ALA A 87 -10.26 8.80 2.98
N ALA A 88 -10.85 9.59 3.90
CA ALA A 88 -12.24 10.03 3.78
C ALA A 88 -12.43 10.96 2.57
N TRP A 89 -11.56 11.97 2.42
CA TRP A 89 -11.60 12.87 1.27
C TRP A 89 -11.46 12.13 -0.08
N LEU A 90 -10.56 11.16 -0.16
CA LEU A 90 -10.40 10.32 -1.35
C LEU A 90 -11.65 9.48 -1.63
N ALA A 91 -12.30 8.98 -0.57
CA ALA A 91 -13.54 8.22 -0.71
C ALA A 91 -14.67 9.08 -1.30
N ASP A 92 -14.80 10.33 -0.85
CA ASP A 92 -15.79 11.27 -1.35
C ASP A 92 -15.52 11.63 -2.82
N ALA A 93 -14.25 11.90 -3.17
CA ALA A 93 -13.85 12.16 -4.55
C ALA A 93 -14.18 10.98 -5.49
N VAL A 94 -13.94 9.75 -5.04
CA VAL A 94 -14.27 8.55 -5.82
C VAL A 94 -15.79 8.35 -5.94
N GLN A 95 -16.57 8.69 -4.91
CA GLN A 95 -18.03 8.64 -5.00
C GLN A 95 -18.58 9.64 -6.03
N ALA A 96 -18.04 10.86 -6.09
CA ALA A 96 -18.40 11.83 -7.12
C ALA A 96 -18.15 11.28 -8.53
N LEU A 97 -17.03 10.60 -8.74
CA LEU A 97 -16.70 9.96 -10.04
C LEU A 97 -17.64 8.81 -10.42
N LYS A 98 -18.30 8.15 -9.46
CA LYS A 98 -19.32 7.13 -9.79
C LYS A 98 -20.56 7.75 -10.41
N ALA A 99 -20.93 8.95 -9.99
CA ALA A 99 -22.08 9.67 -10.55
C ALA A 99 -21.87 9.99 -12.03
N GLU A 100 -20.61 10.13 -12.47
CA GLU A 100 -20.21 10.42 -13.85
C GLU A 100 -20.09 9.19 -14.78
N ARG A 101 -20.72 8.05 -14.43
CA ARG A 101 -20.89 6.84 -15.27
C ARG A 101 -19.74 5.83 -15.32
N ARG A 102 -18.76 5.88 -14.40
CA ARG A 102 -17.82 4.76 -14.23
C ARG A 102 -18.32 3.85 -13.11
N ALA A 103 -18.58 2.58 -13.42
CA ALA A 103 -18.96 1.54 -12.46
C ALA A 103 -17.79 1.18 -11.52
N VAL A 104 -17.31 2.14 -10.74
CA VAL A 104 -16.22 1.95 -9.79
C VAL A 104 -16.80 1.58 -8.44
N LYS A 105 -16.55 0.37 -7.93
CA LYS A 105 -16.89 0.03 -6.54
C LYS A 105 -15.71 0.39 -5.64
N LEU A 106 -15.97 1.31 -4.71
CA LEU A 106 -15.00 1.71 -3.70
C LEU A 106 -15.17 0.82 -2.47
N TRP A 107 -14.12 0.08 -2.13
CA TRP A 107 -14.03 -0.63 -0.87
C TRP A 107 -13.26 0.21 0.14
N THR A 108 -13.87 0.45 1.30
CA THR A 108 -13.23 1.10 2.45
C THR A 108 -13.05 0.10 3.58
N LYS A 109 -12.12 0.37 4.51
CA LYS A 109 -11.89 -0.47 5.70
C LYS A 109 -11.50 -1.92 5.38
N LYS A 110 -10.68 -2.11 4.35
CA LYS A 110 -10.09 -3.41 4.02
C LYS A 110 -8.62 -3.44 4.44
N THR A 111 -8.20 -4.61 4.85
CA THR A 111 -6.84 -4.95 5.25
C THR A 111 -6.02 -5.33 4.01
N LEU A 112 -4.75 -4.92 3.97
CA LEU A 112 -3.82 -5.34 2.93
C LEU A 112 -2.85 -6.39 3.48
N GLY A 113 -2.76 -7.55 2.84
CA GLY A 113 -1.62 -8.46 3.03
C GLY A 113 -0.46 -8.03 2.14
N VAL A 114 0.73 -7.85 2.70
CA VAL A 114 1.95 -7.56 1.93
C VAL A 114 2.90 -8.72 2.05
N MET A 115 3.28 -9.30 0.91
CA MET A 115 4.26 -10.38 0.84
C MET A 115 5.62 -9.85 0.40
N GLU A 116 6.68 -10.50 0.84
CA GLU A 116 8.02 -10.26 0.32
C GLU A 116 8.23 -11.11 -0.93
N GLY A 117 8.57 -10.47 -2.06
CA GLY A 117 9.07 -11.17 -3.24
C GLY A 117 8.35 -10.84 -4.54
N LEU A 118 8.92 -11.34 -5.64
CA LEU A 118 8.35 -11.27 -7.00
C LEU A 118 7.32 -12.38 -7.26
N GLN A 119 7.37 -13.45 -6.47
CA GLN A 119 6.52 -14.62 -6.62
C GLN A 119 5.14 -14.39 -6.00
N PHE A 120 4.10 -14.88 -6.66
CA PHE A 120 2.75 -14.91 -6.12
C PHE A 120 2.63 -15.87 -4.94
N SER A 121 1.63 -15.64 -4.08
CA SER A 121 1.29 -16.56 -3.01
C SER A 121 0.95 -17.95 -3.55
N THR A 122 1.36 -18.96 -2.81
CA THR A 122 0.84 -20.31 -3.02
C THR A 122 -0.66 -20.38 -2.68
N CYS A 123 -1.37 -21.38 -3.19
CA CYS A 123 -2.77 -21.60 -2.82
C CYS A 123 -2.95 -21.75 -1.30
N THR A 124 -2.03 -22.49 -0.66
CA THR A 124 -2.02 -22.69 0.79
C THR A 124 -1.83 -21.37 1.54
N GLU A 125 -0.87 -20.54 1.15
CA GLU A 125 -0.67 -19.22 1.77
C GLU A 125 -1.89 -18.32 1.57
N SER A 126 -2.50 -18.35 0.38
CA SER A 126 -3.70 -17.57 0.07
C SER A 126 -4.90 -17.96 0.95
N LEU A 127 -5.02 -19.24 1.32
CA LEU A 127 -6.03 -19.71 2.27
C LEU A 127 -5.74 -19.23 3.69
N ILE A 128 -4.47 -19.21 4.10
CA ILE A 128 -4.07 -18.67 5.42
C ILE A 128 -4.38 -17.17 5.50
N TYR A 129 -4.08 -16.38 4.47
CA TYR A 129 -4.38 -14.94 4.45
C TYR A 129 -5.87 -14.59 4.39
N ARG A 130 -6.74 -15.56 4.11
CA ARG A 130 -8.20 -15.38 4.08
C ARG A 130 -8.86 -15.51 5.47
N GLN A 131 -8.18 -16.15 6.43
CA GLN A 131 -8.66 -16.31 7.81
C GLN A 131 -8.50 -15.01 8.59
#